data_AF-A0A7D7PP16-F1
#
_entry.id   AF-A0A7D7PP16-F1
#
_cell.length_a   1.000
_cell.length_b   1.000
_cell.length_c   1.000
_cell.angle_alpha   90.00
_cell.angle_beta   90.00
_cell.angle_gamma   90.00
#
_symmetry.space_group_name_H-M   'P 1'
#
loop_
_entity.id
_entity.type
_entity.pdbx_description
1 polymer ?
#
loop_
_entity_poly.entity_id
_entity_poly.type
_entity_poly.pdbx_seq_one_letter_code
_entity_poly.pdbx_strand_id
1 'polypeptide(L)'
;MNLEVLSSYDLELCHPHLNPYFCLAVFDGHGGIDAALFIRENILQFIIEDSHFPICLNEAIKSAFLKADHAFADAASLDKSSGTTALTALIIGRMMLIANAGDCRVVLGKRD
;
A
#
# COMPACT_ATOMS: atom_id res chain seq x y z
N MET A 1 11.45 1.91 7.32
CA MET A 1 10.24 1.07 7.39
C MET A 1 10.57 -0.38 7.00
N ASN A 2 10.13 -1.39 7.76
CA ASN A 2 10.23 -2.80 7.35
C ASN A 2 8.90 -3.22 6.70
N LEU A 3 8.91 -3.44 5.39
CA LEU A 3 7.73 -3.80 4.60
C LEU A 3 7.70 -5.31 4.34
N GLU A 4 6.61 -5.95 4.73
CA GLU A 4 6.27 -7.32 4.36
C GLU A 4 5.19 -7.29 3.27
N VAL A 5 5.47 -7.92 2.14
CA VAL A 5 4.51 -8.04 1.04
C VAL A 5 4.06 -9.50 0.96
N LEU A 6 2.78 -9.74 1.22
CA LEU A 6 2.14 -11.04 1.15
C LEU A 6 1.21 -11.07 -0.07
N SER A 7 1.46 -11.97 -1.01
CA SER A 7 0.55 -12.22 -2.14
C SER A 7 -0.33 -13.44 -1.86
N SER A 8 -1.61 -13.37 -2.23
CA SER A 8 -2.45 -14.56 -2.42
C SER A 8 -2.66 -14.81 -3.91
N TYR A 9 -2.24 -15.96 -4.43
CA TYR A 9 -2.50 -16.41 -5.82
C TYR A 9 -3.96 -16.93 -5.94
N ASP A 10 -4.73 -16.80 -7.04
CA ASP A 10 -4.45 -17.31 -8.39
C ASP A 10 -5.45 -16.84 -9.53
N LEU A 11 -5.04 -17.13 -10.78
CA LEU A 11 -5.68 -17.21 -12.12
C LEU A 11 -5.69 -16.01 -13.10
N GLU A 12 -4.80 -16.15 -14.10
CA GLU A 12 -4.72 -15.60 -15.46
C GLU A 12 -5.23 -14.17 -15.68
N LEU A 13 -4.27 -13.26 -15.90
CA LEU A 13 -4.50 -11.95 -16.49
C LEU A 13 -4.93 -12.10 -17.95
N CYS A 14 -6.20 -12.44 -18.18
CA CYS A 14 -6.81 -12.23 -19.49
C CYS A 14 -7.06 -10.73 -19.69
N HIS A 15 -6.28 -10.17 -20.61
CA HIS A 15 -6.43 -8.90 -21.33
C HIS A 15 -5.83 -7.60 -20.73
N PRO A 16 -5.23 -6.76 -21.61
CA PRO A 16 -4.50 -5.54 -21.25
C PRO A 16 -5.41 -4.31 -21.10
N HIS A 17 -6.69 -4.50 -20.77
CA HIS A 17 -7.55 -3.40 -20.34
C HIS A 17 -7.54 -3.37 -18.82
N LEU A 18 -7.13 -2.22 -18.24
CA LEU A 18 -7.01 -1.99 -16.79
C LEU A 18 -8.23 -2.54 -16.06
N ASN A 19 -8.08 -3.72 -15.46
CA ASN A 19 -9.11 -4.26 -14.57
C ASN A 19 -9.38 -3.23 -13.48
N PRO A 20 -10.65 -2.98 -13.12
CA PRO A 20 -10.96 -2.12 -11.98
C PRO A 20 -10.20 -2.63 -10.76
N TYR A 21 -9.52 -1.72 -10.08
CA TYR A 21 -8.76 -2.01 -8.88
C TYR A 21 -9.44 -1.40 -7.67
N PHE A 22 -9.33 -2.09 -6.54
CA PHE A 22 -9.78 -1.60 -5.24
C PHE A 22 -8.58 -1.60 -4.29
N CYS A 23 -8.39 -0.50 -3.56
CA CYS A 23 -7.39 -0.40 -2.52
C CYS A 23 -8.10 -0.17 -1.18
N LEU A 24 -7.90 -1.10 -0.25
CA LEU A 24 -8.29 -0.94 1.15
C LEU A 24 -7.02 -0.72 1.96
N ALA A 25 -7.07 0.15 2.96
CA ALA A 25 -5.91 0.41 3.79
C ALA A 25 -6.27 0.77 5.22
N VAL A 26 -5.38 0.42 6.15
CA VAL A 26 -5.42 0.78 7.56
C VAL A 26 -4.10 1.45 7.92
N PHE A 27 -4.19 2.61 8.57
CA PHE A 27 -3.05 3.38 9.05
C PHE A 27 -3.27 3.69 10.53
N ASP A 28 -2.49 3.06 11.40
CA ASP A 28 -2.54 3.30 12.85
C ASP A 28 -1.43 4.29 13.23
N GLY A 29 -1.82 5.55 13.45
CA GLY A 29 -0.91 6.65 13.72
C GLY A 29 -0.46 6.72 15.19
N HIS A 30 0.78 7.13 15.42
CA HIS A 30 1.34 7.36 16.75
C HIS A 30 2.23 8.61 16.77
N GLY A 31 2.34 9.26 17.93
CA GLY A 31 3.17 10.47 18.07
C GLY A 31 2.68 11.69 17.29
N GLY A 32 1.43 11.67 16.80
CA GLY A 32 0.80 12.70 15.97
C GLY A 32 -0.09 12.06 14.90
N ILE A 33 -0.76 12.87 14.08
CA ILE A 33 -1.68 12.38 13.03
C ILE A 33 -1.10 12.49 11.61
N ASP A 34 -0.06 13.29 11.43
CA ASP A 34 0.40 13.72 10.11
C ASP A 34 0.89 12.56 9.25
N ALA A 35 1.66 11.62 9.81
CA ALA A 35 2.11 10.44 9.07
C ALA A 35 0.95 9.60 8.52
N ALA A 36 -0.06 9.33 9.36
CA ALA A 36 -1.24 8.55 8.97
C ALA A 36 -2.10 9.26 7.92
N LEU A 37 -2.29 10.58 8.04
CA LEU A 37 -3.02 11.37 7.05
C LEU A 37 -2.25 11.45 5.72
N PHE A 38 -0.93 11.68 5.79
CA PHE A 38 -0.07 11.77 4.61
C PHE A 38 -0.12 10.50 3.78
N ILE A 39 0.11 9.34 4.39
CA ILE A 39 0.13 8.08 3.63
C ILE A 39 -1.26 7.74 3.08
N ARG A 40 -2.34 8.03 3.83
CA ARG A 40 -3.73 7.83 3.38
C ARG A 40 -4.04 8.59 2.08
N GLU A 41 -3.52 9.80 1.96
CA GLU A 41 -3.77 10.69 0.81
C GLU A 41 -2.90 10.34 -0.41
N ASN A 42 -1.73 9.75 -0.19
CA ASN A 42 -0.71 9.62 -1.24
C ASN A 42 -0.44 8.19 -1.71
N ILE A 43 -0.66 7.16 -0.88
CA ILE A 43 -0.15 5.81 -1.18
C ILE A 43 -0.71 5.22 -2.47
N LEU A 44 -2.00 5.42 -2.75
CA LEU A 44 -2.61 4.90 -3.97
C LEU A 44 -2.02 5.59 -5.21
N GLN A 45 -1.83 6.91 -5.16
CA GLN A 45 -1.22 7.66 -6.24
C GLN A 45 0.21 7.17 -6.51
N PHE A 46 1.00 6.97 -5.44
CA PHE A 46 2.36 6.46 -5.58
C PHE A 46 2.42 5.04 -6.15
N ILE A 47 1.43 4.18 -5.87
CA ILE A 47 1.35 2.85 -6.48
C ILE A 47 1.06 2.95 -7.98
N ILE A 48 0.05 3.74 -8.38
CA ILE A 48 -0.40 3.78 -9.79
C ILE A 48 0.53 4.58 -10.71
N GLU A 49 1.31 5.51 -10.16
CA GLU A 49 2.33 6.26 -10.91
C GLU A 49 3.67 5.53 -11.02
N ASP A 50 3.86 4.44 -10.25
CA ASP A 50 5.11 3.68 -10.32
C ASP A 50 5.25 2.99 -11.68
N SER A 51 6.45 3.02 -12.26
CA SER A 51 6.71 2.45 -13.59
C SER A 51 6.52 0.93 -13.64
N HIS A 52 6.52 0.25 -12.50
CA HIS A 52 6.23 -1.17 -12.40
C HIS A 52 4.72 -1.47 -12.41
N PHE A 53 3.85 -0.49 -12.18
CA PHE A 53 2.40 -0.72 -12.21
C PHE A 53 1.86 -0.76 -13.66
N PRO A 54 0.94 -1.68 -14.00
CA PRO A 54 0.42 -2.79 -13.21
C PRO A 54 1.20 -4.12 -13.39
N ILE A 55 2.32 -4.10 -14.11
CA ILE A 55 3.05 -5.31 -14.58
C ILE A 55 3.71 -6.08 -13.43
N CYS A 56 4.35 -5.37 -12.51
CA CYS A 56 5.08 -5.92 -11.37
C CYS A 56 4.62 -5.26 -10.06
N LEU A 57 3.43 -5.64 -9.60
CA LEU A 57 2.78 -5.02 -8.43
C LEU A 57 3.59 -5.11 -7.14
N ASN A 58 4.36 -6.19 -6.95
CA ASN A 58 5.25 -6.34 -5.79
C ASN A 58 6.32 -5.24 -5.74
N GLU A 59 6.88 -4.86 -6.89
CA GLU A 59 7.88 -3.79 -6.95
C GLU A 59 7.21 -2.42 -6.89
N ALA A 60 6.08 -2.24 -7.57
CA ALA A 60 5.29 -1.00 -7.47
C ALA A 60 4.90 -0.67 -6.03
N ILE A 61 4.41 -1.64 -5.26
CA ILE A 61 3.97 -1.41 -3.87
C ILE A 61 5.15 -1.13 -2.95
N LYS A 62 6.28 -1.84 -3.11
CA LYS A 62 7.50 -1.56 -2.33
C LYS A 62 8.02 -0.15 -2.60
N SER A 63 8.13 0.22 -3.87
CA SER A 63 8.57 1.55 -4.28
C SER A 63 7.63 2.64 -3.78
N ALA A 64 6.32 2.42 -3.83
CA ALA A 64 5.33 3.38 -3.33
C ALA A 64 5.43 3.61 -1.82
N PHE A 65 5.63 2.56 -1.03
CA PHE A 65 5.84 2.67 0.41
C PHE A 65 7.14 3.42 0.73
N LEU A 66 8.25 3.09 0.04
CA LEU A 66 9.52 3.83 0.20
C LEU A 66 9.38 5.30 -0.22
N LYS A 67 8.69 5.57 -1.32
CA LYS A 67 8.39 6.94 -1.77
C LYS A 67 7.56 7.70 -0.75
N ALA A 68 6.58 7.05 -0.11
CA ALA A 68 5.80 7.65 0.97
C ALA A 68 6.66 8.01 2.19
N ASP A 69 7.54 7.11 2.62
CA ASP A 69 8.47 7.32 3.75
C ASP A 69 9.39 8.53 3.49
N HIS A 70 10.01 8.58 2.31
CA HIS A 70 10.89 9.68 1.91
C HIS A 70 10.12 11.01 1.74
N ALA A 71 8.99 11.00 1.05
CA ALA A 71 8.21 12.20 0.82
C ALA A 71 7.64 12.79 2.13
N PHE A 72 7.28 11.94 3.08
CA PHE A 72 6.88 12.38 4.42
C PHE A 72 8.06 13.00 5.18
N ALA A 73 9.24 12.37 5.17
CA ALA A 73 10.44 12.88 5.83
C ALA A 73 10.90 14.24 5.26
N ASP A 74 10.72 14.44 3.95
CA ASP A 74 11.09 15.68 3.25
C ASP A 74 10.03 16.79 3.38
N ALA A 75 8.79 16.46 3.77
CA ALA A 75 7.73 17.45 3.92
C ALA A 75 8.06 18.45 5.05
N ALA A 76 8.24 19.72 4.68
CA ALA A 76 8.65 20.77 5.62
C ALA A 76 7.56 21.15 6.63
N SER A 77 6.29 20.97 6.29
CA SER A 77 5.14 21.40 7.08
C SER A 77 4.50 20.32 7.94
N LEU A 78 5.03 19.09 7.93
CA LEU A 78 4.48 17.95 8.67
C LEU A 78 5.31 17.65 9.91
N ASP A 79 4.64 17.15 10.95
CA ASP A 79 5.27 16.70 12.18
C ASP A 79 6.02 15.37 11.98
N LYS A 80 7.33 15.47 11.80
CA LYS A 80 8.27 14.34 11.60
C LYS A 80 8.47 13.47 12.84
N SER A 81 7.93 13.87 14.00
CA SER A 81 7.91 13.03 15.19
C SER A 81 6.74 12.04 15.19
N SER A 82 5.75 12.25 14.33
CA SER A 82 4.66 11.31 14.11
C SER A 82 5.10 10.14 13.23
N GLY A 83 4.46 8.98 13.44
CA GLY A 83 4.63 7.79 12.65
C GLY A 83 3.30 7.08 12.47
N THR A 84 3.29 6.04 11.63
CA THR A 84 2.10 5.23 11.41
C THR A 84 2.50 3.81 11.04
N THR A 85 1.69 2.84 11.44
CA THR A 85 1.65 1.56 10.72
C THR A 85 0.98 1.77 9.37
N ALA A 86 1.20 0.84 8.44
CA ALA A 86 0.55 0.88 7.13
C ALA A 86 0.27 -0.52 6.62
N LEU A 87 -1.00 -0.87 6.50
CA LEU A 87 -1.48 -2.11 5.92
C LEU A 87 -2.34 -1.77 4.71
N THR A 88 -2.00 -2.27 3.53
CA THR A 88 -2.79 -2.10 2.31
C THR A 88 -3.18 -3.46 1.73
N ALA A 89 -4.36 -3.50 1.12
CA ALA A 89 -4.85 -4.61 0.31
C ALA A 89 -5.26 -4.06 -1.06
N LEU A 90 -4.46 -4.36 -2.08
CA LEU A 90 -4.72 -4.02 -3.46
C LEU A 90 -5.34 -5.21 -4.18
N ILE A 91 -6.57 -5.04 -4.66
CA ILE A 91 -7.35 -6.07 -5.35
C ILE A 91 -7.49 -5.67 -6.81
N ILE A 92 -7.00 -6.51 -7.73
CA ILE A 92 -7.08 -6.31 -9.18
C ILE A 92 -7.61 -7.58 -9.82
N GLY A 93 -8.85 -7.54 -10.30
CA GLY A 93 -9.53 -8.73 -10.79
C GLY A 93 -9.63 -9.81 -9.70
N ARG A 94 -8.94 -10.94 -9.89
CA ARG A 94 -8.87 -12.05 -8.91
C ARG A 94 -7.59 -12.03 -8.05
N MET A 95 -6.68 -11.11 -8.32
CA MET A 95 -5.44 -10.99 -7.56
C MET A 95 -5.66 -10.07 -6.36
N MET A 96 -5.13 -10.48 -5.22
CA MET A 96 -5.05 -9.63 -4.03
C MET A 96 -3.61 -9.59 -3.53
N LEU A 97 -3.10 -8.37 -3.36
CA LEU A 97 -1.77 -8.09 -2.84
C LEU A 97 -1.90 -7.36 -1.50
N ILE A 98 -1.30 -7.93 -0.46
CA ILE A 98 -1.25 -7.33 0.86
C ILE A 98 0.17 -6.78 1.08
N ALA A 99 0.28 -5.55 1.54
CA ALA A 99 1.55 -4.99 2.01
C ALA A 99 1.37 -4.42 3.41
N ASN A 100 2.25 -4.80 4.33
CA ASN A 100 2.19 -4.44 5.74
C ASN A 100 3.53 -3.89 6.23
N ALA A 101 3.47 -2.75 6.91
CA ALA A 101 4.57 -2.14 7.63
C ALA A 101 4.11 -1.76 9.04
N GLY A 102 4.58 -2.50 10.04
CA GLY A 102 4.15 -2.35 11.42
C GLY A 102 3.40 -3.59 11.92
N ASP A 103 2.55 -3.41 12.92
CA ASP A 103 1.89 -4.47 13.68
C ASP A 103 0.38 -4.60 13.41
N CYS A 104 -0.13 -3.87 12.40
CA CYS A 104 -1.44 -4.12 11.83
C CYS A 104 -1.55 -5.54 11.25
N ARG A 105 -2.79 -6.04 11.14
CA ARG A 105 -3.08 -7.41 10.69
C ARG A 105 -4.26 -7.44 9.72
N VAL A 106 -4.15 -8.28 8.70
CA VAL A 106 -5.26 -8.67 7.83
C VAL A 106 -5.56 -10.15 8.01
N VAL A 107 -6.84 -10.53 7.98
CA VAL A 107 -7.28 -11.92 8.01
C VAL A 107 -8.21 -12.14 6.81
N LEU A 108 -7.88 -13.12 5.97
CA LEU A 108 -8.74 -13.53 4.86
C LEU A 108 -9.57 -14.75 5.29
N GLY A 109 -10.89 -14.57 5.36
CA GLY A 109 -11.83 -15.66 5.59
C GLY A 109 -12.39 -16.17 4.26
N LYS A 110 -12.41 -17.49 4.09
CA LYS A 110 -13.17 -18.15 3.03
C LYS A 110 -14.36 -18.87 3.67
N ARG A 111 -15.55 -18.64 3.14
CA ARG A 111 -16.73 -19.42 3.49
C ARG A 111 -16.86 -20.54 2.46
N ASP A 112 -16.83 -21.78 2.94
CA ASP A 112 -17.11 -22.97 2.14
C ASP A 112 -18.61 -23.19 1.94
#